data_AF-A0A7C5F0X3-F1
#
_entry.id   AF-A0A7C5F0X3-F1
#
_cell.length_a   1.000
_cell.length_b   1.000
_cell.length_c   1.000
_cell.angle_alpha   90.00
_cell.angle_beta   90.00
_cell.angle_gamma   90.00
#
_symmetry.space_group_name_H-M   'P 1'
#
loop_
_entity.id
_entity.type
_entity.pdbx_description
1 polymer ?
#
loop_
_entity_poly.entity_id
_entity_poly.type
_entity_poly.pdbx_seq_one_letter_code
_entity_poly.pdbx_strand_id
1 'polypeptide(L)'
;MANTFSALKRARQAKTRTMFNQRRKSRLRHAIRKLRRLLESKDIEGAKALLPQTFSIIDRAAKWGIIKKNTAARYKSRLTHRLNALSSKAA
;
A
#
# COMPACT_ATOMS: atom_id res chain seq x y z
N MET A 1 32.57 -4.14 0.13
CA MET A 1 32.91 -2.88 0.83
C MET A 1 32.88 -1.74 -0.20
N ALA A 2 32.42 -0.54 0.18
CA ALA A 2 32.34 0.58 -0.76
C ALA A 2 33.72 1.21 -0.91
N ASN A 3 34.52 0.68 -1.85
CA ASN A 3 35.96 0.96 -1.93
C ASN A 3 36.30 2.22 -2.75
N THR A 4 35.32 2.84 -3.38
CA THR A 4 35.48 4.09 -4.16
C THR A 4 34.66 5.22 -3.55
N PHE A 5 35.10 6.47 -3.70
CA PHE A 5 34.38 7.64 -3.20
C PHE A 5 32.94 7.74 -3.73
N SER A 6 32.73 7.35 -4.99
CA SER A 6 31.40 7.27 -5.60
C SER A 6 30.52 6.21 -4.93
N ALA A 7 31.08 5.03 -4.60
CA ALA A 7 30.36 3.98 -3.88
C ALA A 7 29.99 4.40 -2.44
N LEU A 8 30.89 5.09 -1.72
CA LEU A 8 30.61 5.63 -0.38
C LEU A 8 29.45 6.64 -0.41
N LYS A 9 29.39 7.50 -1.43
CA LYS A 9 28.26 8.42 -1.65
C LYS A 9 26.96 7.66 -1.90
N ARG A 10 26.99 6.63 -2.77
CA ARG A 10 25.80 5.80 -3.06
C ARG A 10 25.31 5.05 -1.82
N ALA A 11 26.20 4.55 -0.98
CA ALA A 11 25.85 3.88 0.28
C ALA A 11 25.10 4.83 1.24
N ARG A 12 25.59 6.07 1.41
CA ARG A 12 24.90 7.09 2.22
C ARG A 12 23.50 7.41 1.68
N GLN A 13 23.37 7.59 0.36
CA GLN A 13 22.07 7.82 -0.28
C GLN A 13 21.12 6.62 -0.16
N ALA A 14 21.66 5.39 -0.22
CA ALA A 14 20.86 4.19 -0.05
C ALA A 14 20.28 4.10 1.36
N LYS A 15 21.07 4.39 2.40
CA LYS A 15 20.60 4.39 3.80
C LYS A 15 19.40 5.31 4.00
N THR A 16 19.47 6.55 3.53
CA THR A 16 18.37 7.53 3.67
C THR A 16 17.13 7.09 2.88
N ARG A 17 17.29 6.69 1.61
CA ARG A 17 16.18 6.19 0.78
C ARG A 17 15.51 4.97 1.38
N THR A 18 16.28 4.03 1.91
CA THR A 18 15.76 2.81 2.57
C THR A 18 14.91 3.17 3.78
N MET A 19 15.34 4.09 4.64
CA MET A 19 14.54 4.53 5.80
C MET A 19 13.16 5.07 5.39
N PHE A 20 13.11 5.98 4.40
CA PHE A 20 11.85 6.54 3.93
C PHE A 20 10.96 5.50 3.23
N ASN A 21 11.55 4.65 2.40
CA ASN A 21 10.82 3.60 1.69
C ASN A 21 10.25 2.58 2.66
N GLN A 22 10.98 2.23 3.72
CA GLN A 22 10.49 1.33 4.76
C GLN A 22 9.26 1.90 5.46
N ARG A 23 9.29 3.17 5.87
CA ARG A 23 8.14 3.86 6.51
C ARG A 23 6.92 3.93 5.59
N ARG A 24 7.12 4.23 4.31
CA ARG A 24 6.01 4.30 3.34
C ARG A 24 5.44 2.92 3.03
N LYS A 25 6.30 1.89 2.95
CA LYS A 25 5.89 0.48 2.73
C LYS A 25 5.13 -0.09 3.92
N SER A 26 5.55 0.22 5.16
CA SER A 26 4.79 -0.16 6.35
C SER A 26 3.41 0.51 6.35
N ARG A 27 3.33 1.83 6.12
CA ARG A 27 2.06 2.56 6.03
C ARG A 27 1.09 1.94 5.03
N LEU A 28 1.57 1.60 3.82
CA LEU A 28 0.79 0.91 2.79
C LEU A 28 0.26 -0.44 3.29
N ARG A 29 1.13 -1.28 3.87
CA ARG A 29 0.75 -2.60 4.39
C ARG A 29 -0.26 -2.50 5.53
N HIS A 30 -0.10 -1.54 6.43
CA HIS A 30 -1.03 -1.30 7.54
C HIS A 30 -2.41 -0.87 7.03
N ALA A 31 -2.47 0.07 6.08
CA ALA A 31 -3.76 0.51 5.49
C ALA A 31 -4.51 -0.67 4.83
N ILE A 32 -3.81 -1.46 4.01
CA ILE A 32 -4.40 -2.64 3.36
C ILE A 32 -4.86 -3.67 4.41
N ARG A 33 -4.07 -3.90 5.46
CA ARG A 33 -4.44 -4.83 6.54
C ARG A 33 -5.67 -4.36 7.30
N LYS A 34 -5.77 -3.07 7.62
CA LYS A 34 -6.93 -2.48 8.31
C LYS A 34 -8.21 -2.72 7.49
N LEU A 35 -8.18 -2.44 6.18
CA LEU A 35 -9.32 -2.69 5.31
C LEU A 35 -9.69 -4.18 5.24
N ARG A 36 -8.68 -5.07 5.14
CA ARG A 36 -8.93 -6.52 5.11
C ARG A 36 -9.60 -7.03 6.39
N ARG A 37 -9.19 -6.53 7.56
CA ARG A 37 -9.81 -6.88 8.84
C ARG A 37 -11.29 -6.46 8.90
N LEU A 38 -11.62 -5.26 8.41
CA LEU A 38 -13.02 -4.81 8.33
C LEU A 38 -13.86 -5.66 7.37
N LEU A 39 -13.27 -6.07 6.24
CA LEU A 39 -13.92 -6.99 5.30
C LEU A 39 -14.13 -8.39 5.92
N GLU A 40 -13.19 -8.86 6.74
CA GLU A 40 -13.32 -10.13 7.48
C GLU A 40 -14.39 -10.05 8.58
N SER A 41 -14.49 -8.92 9.28
CA SER A 41 -15.54 -8.67 10.29
C SER A 41 -16.90 -8.31 9.69
N LYS A 42 -17.04 -8.32 8.36
CA LYS A 42 -18.26 -7.97 7.61
C LYS A 42 -18.82 -6.57 7.89
N ASP A 43 -17.98 -5.63 8.31
CA ASP A 43 -18.38 -4.23 8.50
C ASP A 43 -18.29 -3.49 7.17
N ILE A 44 -19.41 -3.44 6.45
CA ILE A 44 -19.52 -2.86 5.11
C ILE A 44 -19.37 -1.34 5.15
N GLU A 45 -19.98 -0.67 6.13
CA GLU A 45 -19.98 0.79 6.24
C GLU A 45 -18.59 1.31 6.65
N GLY A 46 -17.96 0.66 7.62
CA GLY A 46 -16.58 0.95 8.00
C GLY A 46 -15.59 0.71 6.86
N ALA A 47 -15.80 -0.35 6.07
CA ALA A 47 -14.97 -0.63 4.89
C ALA A 47 -15.16 0.44 3.79
N LYS A 48 -16.39 0.88 3.50
CA LYS A 48 -16.67 1.96 2.54
C LYS A 48 -16.00 3.27 2.94
N ALA A 49 -16.07 3.65 4.21
CA ALA A 49 -15.45 4.88 4.71
C ALA A 49 -13.91 4.85 4.60
N LEU A 50 -13.28 3.70 4.81
CA LEU A 50 -11.83 3.55 4.79
C LEU A 50 -11.25 3.36 3.37
N LEU A 51 -12.09 3.01 2.40
CA LEU A 51 -11.67 2.69 1.03
C LEU A 51 -11.00 3.87 0.30
N PRO A 52 -11.53 5.11 0.30
CA PRO A 52 -10.90 6.24 -0.38
C PRO A 52 -9.51 6.57 0.18
N GLN A 53 -9.36 6.53 1.51
CA GLN A 53 -8.08 6.76 2.17
C GLN A 53 -7.05 5.70 1.77
N THR A 54 -7.48 4.44 1.71
CA THR A 54 -6.63 3.32 1.31
C THR A 54 -6.19 3.44 -0.15
N PHE A 55 -7.09 3.82 -1.05
CA PHE A 55 -6.76 4.04 -2.47
C PHE A 55 -5.77 5.19 -2.65
N SER A 56 -5.98 6.30 -1.95
CA SER A 56 -5.05 7.44 -1.97
C SER A 56 -3.63 7.05 -1.52
N ILE A 57 -3.49 6.15 -0.55
CA ILE A 57 -2.19 5.64 -0.09
C ILE A 57 -1.57 4.72 -1.15
N ILE A 58 -2.36 3.84 -1.77
CA ILE A 58 -1.91 2.93 -2.84
C ILE A 58 -1.37 3.73 -4.03
N ASP A 59 -2.12 4.73 -4.49
CA ASP A 59 -1.74 5.53 -5.66
C ASP A 59 -0.52 6.42 -5.37
N ARG A 60 -0.41 6.98 -4.15
CA ARG A 60 0.82 7.66 -3.72
C ARG A 60 2.03 6.72 -3.65
N ALA A 61 1.85 5.50 -3.19
CA ALA A 61 2.93 4.50 -3.16
C ALA A 61 3.40 4.12 -4.57
N ALA A 62 2.50 4.11 -5.56
CA ALA A 62 2.85 3.93 -6.96
C ALA A 62 3.60 5.15 -7.53
N LYS A 63 3.15 6.37 -7.23
CA LYS A 63 3.81 7.62 -7.64
C LYS A 63 5.25 7.70 -7.11
N TRP A 64 5.48 7.29 -5.87
CA TRP A 64 6.82 7.24 -5.27
C TRP A 64 7.69 6.06 -5.73
N GLY A 65 7.17 5.16 -6.58
CA GLY A 65 7.92 4.02 -7.09
C GLY A 65 8.12 2.88 -6.10
N ILE A 66 7.39 2.86 -4.97
CA ILE A 66 7.49 1.79 -3.96
C ILE A 66 6.82 0.52 -4.46
N ILE A 67 5.72 0.67 -5.19
CA ILE A 67 5.02 -0.40 -5.88
C ILE A 67 4.90 -0.05 -7.36
N LYS A 68 4.90 -1.08 -8.23
CA LYS A 68 4.64 -0.90 -9.66
C LYS A 68 3.17 -0.55 -9.90
N LYS A 69 2.88 0.16 -10.99
CA LYS A 69 1.52 0.57 -11.40
C LYS A 69 0.56 -0.63 -11.43
N ASN A 70 0.97 -1.76 -12.00
CA ASN A 70 0.15 -2.98 -12.07
C ASN A 70 -0.13 -3.58 -10.69
N THR A 71 0.81 -3.45 -9.74
CA THR A 71 0.58 -3.89 -8.35
C THR A 71 -0.41 -2.99 -7.64
N ALA A 72 -0.39 -1.67 -7.88
CA ALA A 72 -1.40 -0.76 -7.38
C ALA A 72 -2.79 -1.08 -7.95
N ALA A 73 -2.89 -1.26 -9.27
CA ALA A 73 -4.13 -1.65 -9.95
C ALA A 73 -4.68 -2.98 -9.41
N ARG A 74 -3.82 -3.99 -9.24
CA ARG A 74 -4.20 -5.29 -8.66
C ARG A 74 -4.72 -5.16 -7.24
N TYR A 75 -4.13 -4.30 -6.41
CA TYR A 75 -4.66 -4.08 -5.06
C TYR A 75 -6.03 -3.41 -5.08
N LYS A 76 -6.23 -2.36 -5.90
CA LYS A 76 -7.53 -1.70 -6.03
C LYS A 76 -8.61 -2.68 -6.49
N SER A 77 -8.36 -3.40 -7.59
CA SER A 77 -9.29 -4.40 -8.14
C SER A 77 -9.66 -5.50 -7.13
N ARG A 78 -8.70 -6.05 -6.40
CA ARG A 78 -8.98 -7.11 -5.42
C ARG A 78 -9.79 -6.60 -4.22
N LEU A 79 -9.57 -5.37 -3.77
CA LEU A 79 -10.29 -4.80 -2.63
C LEU A 79 -11.72 -4.44 -3.01
N THR A 80 -11.93 -3.83 -4.19
CA THR A 80 -13.28 -3.53 -4.70
C THR A 80 -14.08 -4.81 -4.94
N HIS A 81 -13.47 -5.81 -5.57
CA HIS A 81 -14.16 -7.09 -5.83
C HIS A 81 -14.63 -7.76 -4.53
N ARG A 82 -13.80 -7.75 -3.49
CA ARG A 82 -14.19 -8.31 -2.18
C ARG A 82 -15.33 -7.54 -1.53
N LEU A 83 -15.30 -6.21 -1.58
CA LEU A 83 -16.38 -5.38 -1.03
C LEU A 83 -17.69 -5.62 -1.80
N ASN A 84 -17.64 -5.66 -3.12
CA ASN A 84 -18.80 -5.92 -3.98
C ASN A 84 -19.38 -7.32 -3.73
N ALA A 85 -18.52 -8.35 -3.63
CA ALA A 85 -18.97 -9.71 -3.35
C ALA A 85 -19.62 -9.86 -1.97
N LEU A 86 -19.17 -9.08 -0.97
CA LEU A 86 -19.80 -9.05 0.34
C LEU A 86 -21.14 -8.30 0.30
N SER A 87 -21.21 -7.20 -0.45
CA SER A 87 -22.46 -6.43 -0.65
C SER A 87 -23.51 -7.23 -1.41
N SER A 88 -23.11 -8.01 -2.44
CA SER A 88 -24.03 -8.81 -3.25
C SER A 88 -24.53 -10.07 -2.56
N LYS A 89 -23.86 -10.52 -1.49
CA LYS A 89 -24.31 -11.66 -0.66
C LYS A 89 -25.28 -11.23 0.44
N ALA A 90 -25.28 -9.94 0.77
CA ALA A 90 -26.19 -9.35 1.76
C ALA A 90 -27.51 -8.84 1.14
N ALA A 91 -27.55 -8.68 -0.18
CA ALA A 91 -28.76 -8.49 -0.97
C ALA A 91 -29.34 -9.85 -1.39
#